data_AF-A0A2P7RBP3-F1
#
_entry.id   AF-A0A2P7RBP3-F1
#
_cell.length_a   1.000
_cell.length_b   1.000
_cell.length_c   1.000
_cell.angle_alpha   90.00
_cell.angle_beta   90.00
_cell.angle_gamma   90.00
#
_symmetry.space_group_name_H-M   'P 1'
#
loop_
_entity.id
_entity.type
_entity.pdbx_description
1 polymer ?
#
loop_
_entity_poly.entity_id
_entity_poly.type
_entity_poly.pdbx_seq_one_letter_code
_entity_poly.pdbx_strand_id
1 'polypeptide(L)'
;MSISVHTIDARGHILLETMRDYFGATPEVMFREIQSMVNTTVEVLKDKGINYQDLRTALVPRTDRFEAGFIFDTQDIESSWYGLDVMKELLPLLDIKSNHSVQCGDLIGDNQELIFSILQESLVLSRNLDFVHGSALYCVYINNLTESGLERISKALSNFKAYVGYIPCTFSSRARIYLSTILANSFLKHGSKVIMGHEDDRPNEENINMVGYPFEEYGMKVYSLQSMYFGVLLSYKIERPVFKGFESDTELSLNAISSQILPIEGFGVEIEEAKHGYLKSDKCGKLEKAGVEALSKDELADLIRSKVSESYIYNLSYLPEHDVSKFNVMLEIPRVDGGYPTRVVAALEYKPKEKLLRVITMH
;
A
#
# COMPACT_ATOMS: atom_id res chain seq x y z
N MET A 1 -9.94 1.55 -23.99
CA MET A 1 -10.10 1.93 -22.57
C MET A 1 -8.73 1.87 -21.94
N SER A 2 -8.28 2.94 -21.26
CA SER A 2 -7.04 2.84 -20.49
C SER A 2 -7.30 2.15 -19.16
N ILE A 3 -6.43 1.22 -18.81
CA ILE A 3 -6.48 0.49 -17.54
C ILE A 3 -5.83 1.38 -16.49
N SER A 4 -6.52 1.63 -15.37
CA SER A 4 -5.88 2.31 -14.23
C SER A 4 -5.04 1.30 -13.47
N VAL A 5 -3.73 1.54 -13.39
CA VAL A 5 -2.78 0.73 -12.63
C VAL A 5 -2.85 1.15 -11.17
N HIS A 6 -3.21 0.23 -10.28
CA HIS A 6 -3.48 0.57 -8.89
C HIS A 6 -2.21 0.94 -8.10
N THR A 7 -1.12 0.22 -8.35
CA THR A 7 0.17 0.38 -7.70
C THR A 7 1.26 -0.19 -8.62
N ILE A 8 2.49 0.32 -8.48
CA ILE A 8 3.70 -0.24 -9.07
C ILE A 8 4.68 -0.38 -7.91
N ASP A 9 5.12 -1.59 -7.59
CA ASP A 9 6.13 -1.83 -6.56
C ASP A 9 7.50 -2.08 -7.19
N ALA A 10 8.19 -1.01 -7.59
CA ALA A 10 9.56 -1.10 -8.07
C ALA A 10 10.57 -1.16 -6.91
N ARG A 11 10.18 -0.66 -5.74
CA ARG A 11 10.99 -0.67 -4.52
C ARG A 11 11.16 -2.06 -3.91
N GLY A 12 10.08 -2.82 -3.82
CA GLY A 12 10.07 -4.19 -3.28
C GLY A 12 10.41 -5.24 -4.33
N HIS A 13 10.43 -4.86 -5.62
CA HIS A 13 10.67 -5.76 -6.73
C HIS A 13 11.64 -5.17 -7.77
N ILE A 14 12.87 -5.68 -7.78
CA ILE A 14 14.03 -5.13 -8.51
C ILE A 14 13.95 -5.23 -10.04
N LEU A 15 12.93 -5.87 -10.60
CA LEU A 15 12.82 -6.13 -12.05
C LEU A 15 12.87 -4.83 -12.87
N LEU A 16 12.06 -3.83 -12.53
CA LEU A 16 11.97 -2.60 -13.31
C LEU A 16 13.26 -1.78 -13.26
N GLU A 17 13.92 -1.75 -12.10
CA GLU A 17 15.25 -1.14 -11.97
C GLU A 17 16.29 -1.89 -12.81
N THR A 18 16.27 -3.22 -12.79
CA THR A 18 17.16 -4.05 -13.61
C THR A 18 16.97 -3.77 -15.11
N MET A 19 15.71 -3.68 -15.57
CA MET A 19 15.40 -3.32 -16.96
C MET A 19 15.96 -1.95 -17.36
N ARG A 20 15.80 -0.94 -16.51
CA ARG A 20 16.31 0.41 -16.75
C ARG A 20 17.84 0.46 -16.72
N ASP A 21 18.44 -0.03 -15.65
CA ASP A 21 19.85 0.26 -15.32
C ASP A 21 20.81 -0.76 -15.94
N TYR A 22 20.46 -2.05 -15.95
CA TYR A 22 21.31 -3.08 -16.51
C TYR A 22 21.11 -3.22 -18.02
N PHE A 23 19.86 -3.24 -18.48
CA PHE A 23 19.55 -3.37 -19.91
C PHE A 23 19.48 -2.03 -20.66
N GLY A 24 19.62 -0.90 -19.95
CA GLY A 24 19.65 0.44 -20.56
C GLY A 24 18.32 0.83 -21.22
N ALA A 25 17.19 0.30 -20.72
CA ALA A 25 15.88 0.60 -21.30
C ALA A 25 15.54 2.09 -21.16
N THR A 26 15.23 2.75 -22.29
CA THR A 26 14.83 4.16 -22.29
C THR A 26 13.44 4.33 -21.65
N PRO A 27 13.05 5.55 -21.22
CA PRO A 27 11.71 5.81 -20.69
C PRO A 27 10.57 5.35 -21.61
N GLU A 28 10.73 5.44 -22.93
CA GLU A 28 9.76 4.95 -23.92
C GLU A 28 9.70 3.43 -23.98
N VAL A 29 10.84 2.74 -23.82
CA VAL A 29 10.88 1.28 -23.70
C VAL A 29 10.21 0.87 -22.39
N MET A 30 10.61 1.47 -21.27
CA MET A 30 10.02 1.18 -19.94
C MET A 30 8.50 1.38 -19.92
N PHE A 31 7.99 2.46 -20.52
CA PHE A 31 6.55 2.67 -20.64
C PHE A 31 5.86 1.52 -21.38
N ARG A 32 6.42 1.06 -22.51
CA ARG A 32 5.84 -0.06 -23.27
C ARG A 32 5.91 -1.38 -22.51
N GLU A 33 7.03 -1.65 -21.84
CA GLU A 33 7.22 -2.87 -21.06
C GLU A 33 6.25 -2.93 -19.87
N ILE A 34 6.10 -1.84 -19.12
CA ILE A 34 5.13 -1.76 -18.01
C ILE A 34 3.70 -1.94 -18.54
N GLN A 35 3.34 -1.28 -19.64
CA GLN A 35 2.01 -1.46 -20.25
C GLN A 35 1.78 -2.90 -20.73
N SER A 36 2.80 -3.57 -21.27
CA SER A 36 2.76 -4.99 -21.64
C SER A 36 2.49 -5.86 -20.40
N MET A 37 3.24 -5.65 -19.31
CA MET A 37 3.04 -6.35 -18.04
C MET A 37 1.62 -6.16 -17.48
N VAL A 38 1.09 -4.93 -17.55
CA VAL A 38 -0.27 -4.61 -17.13
C VAL A 38 -1.29 -5.41 -17.95
N ASN A 39 -1.15 -5.41 -19.27
CA ASN A 39 -2.06 -6.15 -20.15
C ASN A 39 -2.03 -7.65 -19.85
N THR A 40 -0.83 -8.25 -19.74
CA THR A 40 -0.69 -9.67 -19.38
C THR A 40 -1.31 -9.98 -18.02
N THR A 41 -1.07 -9.14 -17.02
CA THR A 41 -1.66 -9.31 -15.68
C THR A 41 -3.19 -9.28 -15.73
N VAL A 42 -3.75 -8.34 -16.48
CA VAL A 42 -5.21 -8.20 -16.65
C VAL A 42 -5.79 -9.42 -17.37
N GLU A 43 -5.14 -9.91 -18.42
CA GLU A 43 -5.56 -11.10 -19.15
C GLU A 43 -5.52 -12.36 -18.27
N VAL A 44 -4.41 -12.62 -17.58
CA VAL A 44 -4.27 -13.75 -16.66
C VAL A 44 -5.31 -13.72 -15.55
N LEU A 45 -5.54 -12.56 -14.93
CA LEU A 45 -6.57 -12.41 -13.90
C LEU A 45 -7.97 -12.64 -14.48
N LYS A 46 -8.25 -12.11 -15.67
CA LYS A 46 -9.54 -12.26 -16.34
C LYS A 46 -9.84 -13.74 -16.65
N ASP A 47 -8.86 -14.49 -17.13
CA ASP A 47 -8.99 -15.93 -17.40
C ASP A 47 -9.28 -16.73 -16.12
N LYS A 48 -8.83 -16.22 -14.97
CA LYS A 48 -9.15 -16.74 -13.62
C LYS A 48 -10.47 -16.18 -13.06
N GLY A 49 -11.23 -15.42 -13.84
CA GLY A 49 -12.49 -14.81 -13.41
C GLY A 49 -12.30 -13.71 -12.36
N ILE A 50 -11.17 -13.00 -12.40
CA ILE A 50 -10.84 -11.87 -11.54
C ILE A 50 -10.72 -10.62 -12.41
N ASN A 51 -11.55 -9.62 -12.17
CA ASN A 51 -11.41 -8.33 -12.81
C ASN A 51 -10.36 -7.51 -12.05
N TYR A 52 -9.27 -7.15 -12.72
CA TYR A 52 -8.17 -6.38 -12.13
C TYR A 52 -8.65 -5.08 -11.46
N GLN A 53 -9.59 -4.35 -12.07
CA GLN A 53 -10.07 -3.07 -11.52
C GLN A 53 -10.79 -3.22 -10.17
N ASP A 54 -11.32 -4.40 -9.85
CA ASP A 54 -11.99 -4.67 -8.58
C ASP A 54 -10.98 -4.85 -7.42
N LEU A 55 -9.71 -5.10 -7.74
CA LEU A 55 -8.61 -5.26 -6.78
C LEU A 55 -8.17 -3.94 -6.13
N ARG A 56 -8.58 -2.78 -6.69
CA ARG A 56 -8.29 -1.44 -6.16
C ARG A 56 -8.44 -1.34 -4.65
N THR A 57 -9.52 -1.92 -4.11
CA THR A 57 -9.87 -1.82 -2.68
C THR A 57 -8.96 -2.61 -1.74
N ALA A 58 -8.09 -3.48 -2.26
CA ALA A 58 -7.04 -4.14 -1.50
C ALA A 58 -5.64 -3.54 -1.78
N LEU A 59 -5.45 -2.91 -2.96
CA LEU A 59 -4.15 -2.41 -3.42
C LEU A 59 -3.90 -0.92 -3.19
N VAL A 60 -4.90 -0.18 -2.70
CA VAL A 60 -4.83 1.27 -2.53
C VAL A 60 -5.33 1.67 -1.14
N PRO A 61 -4.70 2.66 -0.47
CA PRO A 61 -5.15 3.13 0.84
C PRO A 61 -6.53 3.77 0.75
N ARG A 62 -7.34 3.60 1.79
CA ARG A 62 -8.69 4.16 1.87
C ARG A 62 -8.85 5.11 3.05
N THR A 63 -9.53 6.24 2.82
CA THR A 63 -9.77 7.28 3.82
C THR A 63 -10.62 6.79 5.00
N ASP A 64 -11.49 5.80 4.78
CA ASP A 64 -12.46 5.26 5.73
C ASP A 64 -12.07 3.89 6.31
N ARG A 65 -10.78 3.51 6.24
CA ARG A 65 -10.30 2.21 6.71
C ARG A 65 -9.01 2.31 7.50
N PHE A 66 -8.80 1.35 8.40
CA PHE A 66 -7.64 1.26 9.26
C PHE A 66 -6.58 0.33 8.66
N GLU A 67 -5.35 0.51 9.09
CA GLU A 67 -4.25 -0.41 8.80
C GLU A 67 -3.56 -0.77 10.12
N ALA A 68 -3.11 -2.01 10.28
CA ALA A 68 -2.48 -2.47 11.52
C ALA A 68 -1.49 -3.61 11.28
N GLY A 69 -0.40 -3.61 12.06
CA GLY A 69 0.50 -4.75 12.22
C GLY A 69 0.19 -5.52 13.50
N PHE A 70 -0.30 -6.75 13.39
CA PHE A 70 -0.55 -7.64 14.53
C PHE A 70 0.74 -8.36 14.92
N ILE A 71 1.13 -8.25 16.19
CA ILE A 71 2.43 -8.72 16.70
C ILE A 71 2.25 -9.99 17.52
N PHE A 72 3.11 -10.98 17.25
CA PHE A 72 3.13 -12.29 17.88
C PHE A 72 4.54 -12.59 18.40
N ASP A 73 4.66 -13.08 19.63
CA ASP A 73 5.92 -13.57 20.18
C ASP A 73 6.12 -15.02 19.74
N THR A 74 7.13 -15.27 18.92
CA THR A 74 7.39 -16.60 18.35
C THR A 74 7.93 -17.56 19.41
N GLN A 75 8.41 -17.07 20.56
CA GLN A 75 8.86 -17.93 21.66
C GLN A 75 7.71 -18.69 22.32
N ASP A 76 6.48 -18.18 22.16
CA ASP A 76 5.25 -18.83 22.66
C ASP A 76 4.63 -19.80 21.63
N ILE A 77 5.32 -20.07 20.52
CA ILE A 77 4.88 -20.98 19.46
C ILE A 77 5.89 -22.13 19.33
N GLU A 78 5.42 -23.37 19.49
CA GLU A 78 6.29 -24.56 19.45
C GLU A 78 6.77 -24.90 18.04
N SER A 79 5.98 -24.56 17.02
CA SER A 79 6.29 -24.85 15.62
C SER A 79 7.43 -23.98 15.11
N SER A 80 8.42 -24.61 14.46
CA SER A 80 9.44 -23.90 13.67
C SER A 80 8.84 -23.09 12.51
N TRP A 81 7.61 -23.41 12.09
CA TRP A 81 6.85 -22.64 11.12
C TRP A 81 5.74 -21.85 11.82
N TYR A 82 6.13 -20.94 12.71
CA TYR A 82 5.21 -20.13 13.51
C TYR A 82 4.23 -19.31 12.66
N GLY A 83 4.62 -18.90 11.46
CA GLY A 83 3.74 -18.22 10.51
C GLY A 83 2.48 -19.02 10.18
N LEU A 84 2.57 -20.35 10.06
CA LEU A 84 1.41 -21.21 9.83
C LEU A 84 0.44 -21.16 11.02
N ASP A 85 0.96 -21.27 12.25
CA ASP A 85 0.14 -21.28 13.46
C ASP A 85 -0.55 -19.93 13.67
N VAL A 86 0.17 -18.83 13.45
CA VAL A 86 -0.42 -17.48 13.45
C VAL A 86 -1.54 -17.36 12.41
N MET A 87 -1.32 -17.90 11.20
CA MET A 87 -2.32 -17.80 10.13
C MET A 87 -3.55 -18.68 10.36
N LYS A 88 -3.43 -19.81 11.05
CA LYS A 88 -4.59 -20.62 11.49
C LYS A 88 -5.49 -19.86 12.45
N GLU A 89 -4.91 -19.03 13.32
CA GLU A 89 -5.67 -18.17 14.24
C GLU A 89 -6.24 -16.93 13.52
N LEU A 90 -5.50 -16.36 12.58
CA LEU A 90 -5.87 -15.10 11.94
C LEU A 90 -6.89 -15.25 10.79
N LEU A 91 -6.71 -16.22 9.90
CA LEU A 91 -7.52 -16.37 8.69
C LEU A 91 -9.04 -16.49 8.98
N PRO A 92 -9.50 -17.24 10.00
CA PRO A 92 -10.93 -17.30 10.35
C PRO A 92 -11.53 -15.96 10.77
N LEU A 93 -10.70 -14.99 11.18
CA LEU A 93 -11.14 -13.69 11.70
C LEU A 93 -11.33 -12.66 10.57
N LEU A 94 -10.79 -12.94 9.39
CA LEU A 94 -10.97 -12.12 8.19
C LEU A 94 -12.39 -12.30 7.67
N ASP A 95 -13.12 -11.20 7.49
CA ASP A 95 -14.44 -11.25 6.87
C ASP A 95 -14.30 -11.76 5.44
N ILE A 96 -15.02 -12.82 5.08
CA ILE A 96 -14.92 -13.41 3.74
C ILE A 96 -15.22 -12.41 2.62
N LYS A 97 -15.98 -11.34 2.88
CA LYS A 97 -16.32 -10.30 1.89
C LYS A 97 -15.32 -9.14 1.86
N SER A 98 -14.33 -9.11 2.75
CA SER A 98 -13.35 -8.03 2.82
C SER A 98 -12.22 -8.19 1.80
N ASN A 99 -11.51 -7.07 1.57
CA ASN A 99 -10.43 -6.97 0.61
C ASN A 99 -9.21 -6.38 1.32
N HIS A 100 -8.07 -7.10 1.28
CA HIS A 100 -6.85 -6.75 2.01
C HIS A 100 -5.61 -7.17 1.23
N SER A 101 -4.55 -6.39 1.29
CA SER A 101 -3.20 -6.91 1.16
C SER A 101 -2.68 -7.31 2.53
N VAL A 102 -2.05 -8.48 2.59
CA VAL A 102 -1.41 -9.00 3.80
C VAL A 102 0.08 -9.10 3.56
N GLN A 103 0.85 -8.52 4.49
CA GLN A 103 2.30 -8.61 4.51
C GLN A 103 2.74 -9.20 5.83
N CYS A 104 3.85 -9.93 5.82
CA CYS A 104 4.35 -10.55 7.03
C CYS A 104 5.87 -10.61 7.08
N GLY A 105 6.40 -10.77 8.28
CA GLY A 105 7.84 -10.84 8.52
C GLY A 105 8.16 -10.63 9.99
N ASP A 106 9.37 -10.98 10.37
CA ASP A 106 9.87 -10.73 11.72
C ASP A 106 10.30 -9.28 11.87
N LEU A 107 10.34 -8.78 13.11
CA LEU A 107 10.86 -7.45 13.43
C LEU A 107 12.40 -7.45 13.37
N ILE A 108 12.94 -7.58 12.16
CA ILE A 108 14.38 -7.60 11.89
C ILE A 108 15.00 -6.19 11.92
N GLY A 109 16.25 -6.11 12.40
CA GLY A 109 17.06 -4.91 12.35
C GLY A 109 18.21 -4.95 13.35
N ASP A 110 19.32 -4.30 13.05
CA ASP A 110 20.52 -4.36 13.91
C ASP A 110 20.36 -3.51 15.18
N ASN A 111 19.55 -2.45 15.12
CA ASN A 111 19.33 -1.54 16.24
C ASN A 111 18.13 -1.98 17.09
N GLN A 112 18.38 -2.85 18.07
CA GLN A 112 17.36 -3.36 18.97
C GLN A 112 16.74 -2.30 19.89
N GLU A 113 17.51 -1.28 20.27
CA GLU A 113 17.00 -0.15 21.05
C GLU A 113 15.97 0.66 20.25
N LEU A 114 16.20 0.85 18.95
CA LEU A 114 15.25 1.49 18.05
C LEU A 114 13.95 0.67 17.98
N ILE A 115 14.05 -0.64 17.75
CA ILE A 115 12.88 -1.53 17.67
C ILE A 115 12.08 -1.47 18.96
N PHE A 116 12.75 -1.60 20.10
CA PHE A 116 12.10 -1.50 21.41
C PHE A 116 11.43 -0.14 21.61
N SER A 117 12.09 0.97 21.24
CA SER A 117 11.50 2.31 21.34
C SER A 117 10.23 2.47 20.50
N ILE A 118 10.21 1.87 19.30
CA ILE A 118 9.04 1.88 18.40
C ILE A 118 7.89 1.09 19.03
N LEU A 119 8.18 -0.07 19.63
CA LEU A 119 7.18 -0.87 20.34
C LEU A 119 6.61 -0.10 21.54
N GLN A 120 7.45 0.51 22.36
CA GLN A 120 6.99 1.31 23.50
C GLN A 120 6.10 2.49 23.08
N GLU A 121 6.42 3.12 21.94
CA GLU A 121 5.67 4.26 21.42
C GLU A 121 4.31 3.86 20.83
N SER A 122 4.25 2.75 20.08
CA SER A 122 3.14 2.47 19.16
C SER A 122 2.38 1.17 19.41
N LEU A 123 2.91 0.23 20.19
CA LEU A 123 2.28 -1.07 20.40
C LEU A 123 1.10 -0.94 21.39
N VAL A 124 -0.10 -1.23 20.90
CA VAL A 124 -1.27 -1.44 21.74
C VAL A 124 -1.21 -2.86 22.28
N LEU A 125 -0.76 -2.99 23.54
CA LEU A 125 -0.58 -4.27 24.21
C LEU A 125 -1.93 -4.94 24.52
N SER A 126 -2.04 -6.22 24.17
CA SER A 126 -3.09 -7.13 24.64
C SER A 126 -2.61 -7.98 25.83
N ARG A 127 -1.29 -8.08 26.04
CA ARG A 127 -0.64 -8.74 27.18
C ARG A 127 0.72 -8.12 27.45
N ASN A 128 1.34 -8.47 28.57
CA ASN A 128 2.73 -8.08 28.84
C ASN A 128 3.68 -8.77 27.86
N LEU A 129 4.69 -8.03 27.42
CA LEU A 129 5.78 -8.51 26.58
C LEU A 129 7.10 -8.30 27.33
N ASP A 130 7.81 -9.39 27.59
CA ASP A 130 9.21 -9.34 28.00
C ASP A 130 10.07 -9.30 26.75
N PHE A 131 10.42 -8.10 26.30
CA PHE A 131 11.17 -7.92 25.06
C PHE A 131 12.59 -8.50 25.18
N VAL A 132 12.86 -9.56 24.41
CA VAL A 132 14.19 -10.16 24.30
C VAL A 132 14.93 -9.61 23.08
N HIS A 133 14.29 -9.68 21.91
CA HIS A 133 14.85 -9.26 20.63
C HIS A 133 13.73 -9.09 19.59
N GLY A 134 13.92 -8.20 18.61
CA GLY A 134 12.95 -7.95 17.55
C GLY A 134 12.67 -9.19 16.69
N SER A 135 13.69 -9.99 16.38
CA SER A 135 13.52 -11.22 15.60
C SER A 135 12.73 -12.33 16.31
N ALA A 136 12.42 -12.18 17.60
CA ALA A 136 11.50 -13.06 18.31
C ALA A 136 10.04 -12.62 18.15
N LEU A 137 9.78 -11.53 17.43
CA LEU A 137 8.46 -10.99 17.18
C LEU A 137 8.13 -11.10 15.69
N TYR A 138 7.05 -11.79 15.39
CA TYR A 138 6.48 -11.90 14.06
C TYR A 138 5.33 -10.91 13.89
N CYS A 139 5.26 -10.25 12.74
CA CYS A 139 4.21 -9.30 12.40
C CYS A 139 3.39 -9.78 11.21
N VAL A 140 2.06 -9.65 11.33
CA VAL A 140 1.15 -9.73 10.20
C VAL A 140 0.47 -8.38 10.01
N TYR A 141 0.82 -7.70 8.92
CA TYR A 141 0.24 -6.43 8.53
C TYR A 141 -0.97 -6.63 7.63
N ILE A 142 -2.05 -5.91 7.91
CA ILE A 142 -3.28 -5.93 7.13
C ILE A 142 -3.73 -4.50 6.87
N ASN A 143 -3.91 -4.16 5.59
CA ASN A 143 -4.47 -2.87 5.20
C ASN A 143 -6.01 -2.90 5.14
N ASN A 144 -6.62 -1.73 5.01
CA ASN A 144 -8.03 -1.56 4.68
C ASN A 144 -9.04 -2.30 5.61
N LEU A 145 -8.73 -2.41 6.89
CA LEU A 145 -9.63 -2.93 7.93
C LEU A 145 -10.78 -1.95 8.21
N THR A 146 -11.97 -2.48 8.50
CA THR A 146 -13.01 -1.69 9.18
C THR A 146 -12.62 -1.55 10.65
N GLU A 147 -13.12 -0.51 11.34
CA GLU A 147 -12.92 -0.34 12.79
C GLU A 147 -13.35 -1.60 13.56
N SER A 148 -14.59 -2.05 13.33
CA SER A 148 -15.11 -3.31 13.89
C SER A 148 -14.28 -4.56 13.50
N GLY A 149 -13.61 -4.53 12.35
CA GLY A 149 -12.75 -5.62 11.90
C GLY A 149 -11.46 -5.67 12.68
N LEU A 150 -10.81 -4.51 12.89
CA LEU A 150 -9.63 -4.37 13.73
C LEU A 150 -9.91 -4.81 15.17
N GLU A 151 -10.99 -4.30 15.77
CA GLU A 151 -11.40 -4.66 17.13
C GLU A 151 -11.70 -6.16 17.27
N ARG A 152 -12.44 -6.73 16.30
CA ARG A 152 -12.76 -8.16 16.31
C ARG A 152 -11.50 -9.02 16.25
N ILE A 153 -10.57 -8.70 15.35
CA ILE A 153 -9.32 -9.45 15.19
C ILE A 153 -8.51 -9.37 16.49
N SER A 154 -8.25 -8.16 16.99
CA SER A 154 -7.46 -7.97 18.22
C SER A 154 -8.08 -8.69 19.43
N LYS A 155 -9.40 -8.59 19.60
CA LYS A 155 -10.12 -9.26 20.70
C LYS A 155 -10.12 -10.78 20.57
N ALA A 156 -10.24 -11.33 19.38
CA ALA A 156 -10.22 -12.78 19.20
C ALA A 156 -8.81 -13.35 19.45
N LEU A 157 -7.79 -12.67 18.91
CA LEU A 157 -6.39 -13.05 19.07
C LEU A 157 -5.88 -12.93 20.51
N SER A 158 -6.51 -12.13 21.38
CA SER A 158 -6.13 -12.05 22.79
C SER A 158 -6.20 -13.38 23.54
N ASN A 159 -6.90 -14.38 22.99
CA ASN A 159 -6.95 -15.74 23.55
C ASN A 159 -5.79 -16.63 23.06
N PHE A 160 -5.09 -16.21 22.00
CA PHE A 160 -3.92 -16.91 21.49
C PHE A 160 -2.68 -16.45 22.26
N LYS A 161 -2.04 -17.37 23.00
CA LYS A 161 -0.94 -17.05 23.92
C LYS A 161 0.16 -16.21 23.28
N ALA A 162 0.53 -16.51 22.03
CA ALA A 162 1.60 -15.81 21.32
C ALA A 162 1.24 -14.37 20.94
N TYR A 163 -0.04 -14.03 20.79
CA TYR A 163 -0.46 -12.68 20.40
C TYR A 163 -0.07 -11.65 21.47
N VAL A 164 0.69 -10.64 21.08
CA VAL A 164 1.18 -9.58 21.97
C VAL A 164 0.25 -8.38 21.95
N GLY A 165 -0.22 -8.00 20.77
CA GLY A 165 -0.94 -6.74 20.55
C GLY A 165 -0.89 -6.31 19.09
N TYR A 166 -1.19 -5.05 18.81
CA TYR A 166 -1.09 -4.51 17.45
C TYR A 166 -0.51 -3.09 17.41
N ILE A 167 0.11 -2.76 16.29
CA ILE A 167 0.63 -1.44 15.97
C ILE A 167 -0.34 -0.76 14.99
N PRO A 168 -0.99 0.36 15.35
CA PRO A 168 -1.77 1.15 14.42
C PRO A 168 -0.88 1.72 13.31
N CYS A 169 -1.32 1.59 12.05
CA CYS A 169 -0.59 2.04 10.86
C CYS A 169 -1.44 2.86 9.90
N THR A 170 -2.59 3.36 10.35
CA THR A 170 -3.50 4.19 9.54
C THR A 170 -2.89 5.52 9.13
N PHE A 171 -2.01 6.08 9.98
CA PHE A 171 -1.34 7.37 9.78
C PHE A 171 0.17 7.20 9.72
N SER A 172 0.86 8.21 9.18
CA SER A 172 2.32 8.27 9.18
C SER A 172 2.88 8.20 10.61
N SER A 173 3.79 7.26 10.86
CA SER A 173 4.45 7.08 12.16
C SER A 173 5.80 6.38 11.98
N ARG A 174 6.68 6.48 13.00
CA ARG A 174 7.96 5.73 13.03
C ARG A 174 7.73 4.23 12.86
N ALA A 175 6.67 3.70 13.49
CA ALA A 175 6.32 2.30 13.40
C ALA A 175 5.89 1.89 11.98
N ARG A 176 5.03 2.68 11.32
CA ARG A 176 4.61 2.42 9.93
C ARG A 176 5.80 2.43 8.97
N ILE A 177 6.71 3.40 9.14
CA ILE A 177 7.94 3.49 8.35
C ILE A 177 8.80 2.25 8.56
N TYR A 178 9.03 1.85 9.81
CA TYR A 178 9.81 0.65 10.12
C TYR A 178 9.19 -0.63 9.55
N LEU A 179 7.88 -0.87 9.75
CA LEU A 179 7.21 -2.05 9.20
C LEU A 179 7.30 -2.08 7.66
N SER A 180 7.20 -0.93 7.00
CA SER A 180 7.31 -0.85 5.54
C SER A 180 8.68 -1.25 4.97
N THR A 181 9.73 -1.35 5.80
CA THR A 181 11.08 -1.75 5.37
C THR A 181 11.39 -3.22 5.59
N ILE A 182 10.61 -3.91 6.43
CA ILE A 182 10.93 -5.28 6.88
C ILE A 182 9.90 -6.32 6.45
N LEU A 183 8.65 -5.91 6.17
CA LEU A 183 7.59 -6.84 5.82
C LEU A 183 7.59 -7.16 4.33
N ALA A 184 7.36 -8.43 4.00
CA ALA A 184 7.22 -8.90 2.63
C ALA A 184 5.75 -9.15 2.29
N ASN A 185 5.38 -8.91 1.02
CA ASN A 185 4.05 -9.24 0.53
C ASN A 185 3.81 -10.75 0.63
N SER A 186 2.71 -11.14 1.26
CA SER A 186 2.34 -12.55 1.44
C SER A 186 1.23 -12.94 0.46
N PHE A 187 0.09 -12.26 0.54
CA PHE A 187 -1.03 -12.50 -0.37
C PHE A 187 -1.99 -11.31 -0.44
N LEU A 188 -2.77 -11.29 -1.50
CA LEU A 188 -3.86 -10.35 -1.73
C LEU A 188 -5.19 -11.09 -1.55
N LYS A 189 -6.03 -10.63 -0.63
CA LYS A 189 -7.40 -11.11 -0.45
C LYS A 189 -8.37 -10.19 -1.17
N HIS A 190 -9.21 -10.76 -2.03
CA HIS A 190 -10.33 -10.08 -2.66
C HIS A 190 -11.60 -10.94 -2.53
N GLY A 191 -12.46 -10.59 -1.57
CA GLY A 191 -13.57 -11.43 -1.16
C GLY A 191 -13.06 -12.81 -0.71
N SER A 192 -13.64 -13.88 -1.26
CA SER A 192 -13.22 -15.25 -0.98
C SER A 192 -12.02 -15.71 -1.83
N LYS A 193 -11.40 -14.82 -2.62
CA LYS A 193 -10.25 -15.15 -3.46
C LYS A 193 -8.97 -14.68 -2.78
N VAL A 194 -7.96 -15.52 -2.80
CA VAL A 194 -6.60 -15.20 -2.36
C VAL A 194 -5.71 -15.28 -3.59
N ILE A 195 -4.93 -14.23 -3.85
CA ILE A 195 -4.08 -14.08 -5.02
C ILE A 195 -2.64 -13.92 -4.52
N MET A 196 -1.70 -14.67 -5.08
CA MET A 196 -0.27 -14.60 -4.74
C MET A 196 0.63 -14.86 -5.95
N GLY A 197 1.92 -14.58 -5.81
CA GLY A 197 2.94 -14.96 -6.79
C GLY A 197 3.25 -16.46 -6.75
N HIS A 198 3.49 -17.08 -7.90
CA HIS A 198 4.18 -18.36 -8.03
C HIS A 198 5.45 -18.20 -8.85
N GLU A 199 6.28 -19.25 -8.94
CA GLU A 199 7.55 -19.19 -9.65
C GLU A 199 7.36 -18.76 -11.12
N ASP A 200 8.27 -17.93 -11.63
CA ASP A 200 8.17 -17.34 -12.98
C ASP A 200 8.39 -18.37 -14.11
N ASP A 201 8.91 -19.55 -13.81
CA ASP A 201 9.08 -20.66 -14.77
C ASP A 201 7.82 -21.54 -14.90
N ARG A 202 6.79 -21.31 -14.07
CA ARG A 202 5.50 -21.99 -14.16
C ARG A 202 4.50 -21.26 -15.06
N PRO A 203 3.59 -22.00 -15.73
CA PRO A 203 2.51 -21.42 -16.52
C PRO A 203 1.45 -20.72 -15.64
N ASN A 204 0.92 -19.59 -16.12
CA ASN A 204 -0.08 -18.79 -15.40
C ASN A 204 -1.45 -19.47 -15.30
N GLU A 205 -1.69 -20.59 -16.00
CA GLU A 205 -2.90 -21.39 -15.90
C GLU A 205 -2.99 -22.10 -14.53
N GLU A 206 -1.86 -22.34 -13.87
CA GLU A 206 -1.79 -22.98 -12.55
C GLU A 206 -2.25 -22.04 -11.41
N ASN A 207 -2.74 -22.64 -10.32
CA ASN A 207 -2.99 -21.97 -9.05
C ASN A 207 -2.24 -22.69 -7.93
N ILE A 208 -1.20 -22.05 -7.42
CA ILE A 208 -0.25 -22.62 -6.46
C ILE A 208 -0.31 -21.81 -5.16
N ASN A 209 -0.46 -22.52 -4.04
CA ASN A 209 -0.39 -21.92 -2.71
C ASN A 209 1.08 -21.92 -2.22
N MET A 210 1.88 -20.98 -2.71
CA MET A 210 3.31 -20.91 -2.38
C MET A 210 3.58 -20.69 -0.88
N VAL A 211 2.69 -19.97 -0.19
CA VAL A 211 2.82 -19.68 1.24
C VAL A 211 2.31 -20.81 2.13
N GLY A 212 1.62 -21.81 1.58
CA GLY A 212 1.21 -23.03 2.30
C GLY A 212 0.16 -22.84 3.41
N TYR A 213 -0.47 -21.67 3.52
CA TYR A 213 -1.50 -21.43 4.54
C TYR A 213 -2.83 -22.14 4.19
N PRO A 214 -3.64 -22.54 5.19
CA PRO A 214 -4.84 -23.35 4.98
C PRO A 214 -6.05 -22.52 4.52
N PHE A 215 -5.91 -21.79 3.42
CA PHE A 215 -6.97 -20.89 2.91
C PHE A 215 -8.29 -21.61 2.62
N GLU A 216 -8.20 -22.81 2.03
CA GLU A 216 -9.38 -23.58 1.61
C GLU A 216 -10.19 -24.10 2.80
N GLU A 217 -9.53 -24.40 3.93
CA GLU A 217 -10.20 -24.79 5.18
C GLU A 217 -11.10 -23.66 5.72
N TYR A 218 -10.80 -22.41 5.35
CA TYR A 218 -11.54 -21.22 5.77
C TYR A 218 -12.40 -20.61 4.64
N GLY A 219 -12.74 -21.42 3.63
CA GLY A 219 -13.70 -21.04 2.58
C GLY A 219 -13.15 -20.06 1.54
N MET A 220 -11.83 -19.88 1.48
CA MET A 220 -11.16 -19.09 0.45
C MET A 220 -10.68 -19.98 -0.70
N LYS A 221 -10.51 -19.39 -1.88
CA LYS A 221 -9.97 -20.05 -3.07
C LYS A 221 -8.64 -19.43 -3.46
N VAL A 222 -7.64 -20.27 -3.68
CA VAL A 222 -6.30 -19.84 -4.08
C VAL A 222 -6.24 -19.61 -5.58
N TYR A 223 -5.68 -18.47 -5.94
CA TYR A 223 -5.27 -18.10 -7.29
C TYR A 223 -3.83 -17.63 -7.23
N SER A 224 -3.10 -17.84 -8.32
CA SER A 224 -1.74 -17.33 -8.43
C SER A 224 -1.43 -16.94 -9.87
N LEU A 225 -0.38 -16.16 -10.03
CA LEU A 225 0.26 -15.79 -11.30
C LEU A 225 1.76 -15.66 -11.07
N GLN A 226 2.54 -15.63 -12.14
CA GLN A 226 4.00 -15.47 -12.08
C GLN A 226 4.38 -14.28 -11.18
N SER A 227 5.38 -14.50 -10.32
CA SER A 227 5.81 -13.58 -9.27
C SER A 227 6.24 -12.23 -9.82
N MET A 228 6.78 -12.15 -11.03
CA MET A 228 7.10 -10.87 -11.68
C MET A 228 5.89 -9.97 -11.87
N TYR A 229 4.71 -10.53 -12.16
CA TYR A 229 3.47 -9.77 -12.32
C TYR A 229 2.86 -9.44 -10.96
N PHE A 230 2.79 -10.43 -10.06
CA PHE A 230 2.27 -10.21 -8.71
C PHE A 230 3.09 -9.16 -7.96
N GLY A 231 4.40 -9.34 -7.95
CA GLY A 231 5.37 -8.49 -7.25
C GLY A 231 5.30 -7.05 -7.71
N VAL A 232 5.21 -6.78 -9.02
CA VAL A 232 5.19 -5.42 -9.55
C VAL A 232 3.80 -4.77 -9.47
N LEU A 233 2.71 -5.49 -9.75
CA LEU A 233 1.38 -4.89 -9.99
C LEU A 233 0.33 -5.18 -8.92
N LEU A 234 0.56 -6.17 -8.05
CA LEU A 234 -0.39 -6.65 -7.04
C LEU A 234 0.20 -6.62 -5.62
N SER A 235 1.30 -5.91 -5.44
CA SER A 235 1.93 -5.64 -4.15
C SER A 235 1.49 -4.28 -3.61
N TYR A 236 0.80 -4.30 -2.47
CA TYR A 236 0.53 -3.07 -1.73
C TYR A 236 1.83 -2.49 -1.18
N LYS A 237 2.00 -1.18 -1.26
CA LYS A 237 3.13 -0.51 -0.63
C LYS A 237 2.66 0.11 0.68
N ILE A 238 3.22 -0.34 1.80
CA ILE A 238 3.08 0.41 3.05
C ILE A 238 3.74 1.77 2.85
N GLU A 239 2.99 2.83 3.15
CA GLU A 239 3.39 4.21 2.91
C GLU A 239 4.55 4.61 3.81
N ARG A 240 5.57 5.22 3.22
CA ARG A 240 6.74 5.75 3.91
C ARG A 240 7.37 6.89 3.09
N PRO A 241 8.17 7.76 3.73
CA PRO A 241 9.00 8.75 3.04
C PRO A 241 9.91 8.13 1.99
N VAL A 242 10.13 8.86 0.89
CA VAL A 242 11.17 8.51 -0.07
C VAL A 242 12.53 8.77 0.58
N PHE A 243 13.34 7.73 0.73
CA PHE A 243 14.71 7.88 1.24
C PHE A 243 15.64 8.25 0.08
N LYS A 244 16.61 9.11 0.37
CA LYS A 244 17.62 9.51 -0.63
C LYS A 244 18.35 8.28 -1.18
N GLY A 245 18.42 8.15 -2.50
CA GLY A 245 18.94 6.98 -3.21
C GLY A 245 17.92 5.87 -3.51
N PHE A 246 16.65 6.06 -3.13
CA PHE A 246 15.54 5.14 -3.39
C PHE A 246 14.36 5.83 -4.11
N GLU A 247 14.66 6.84 -4.92
CA GLU A 247 13.68 7.63 -5.69
C GLU A 247 13.13 6.89 -6.92
N SER A 248 13.81 5.81 -7.33
CA SER A 248 13.49 4.97 -8.50
C SER A 248 12.04 4.50 -8.54
N ASP A 249 11.45 4.19 -7.38
CA ASP A 249 10.07 3.69 -7.29
C ASP A 249 9.05 4.66 -7.86
N THR A 250 9.19 5.95 -7.54
CA THR A 250 8.31 7.00 -8.02
C THR A 250 8.52 7.25 -9.51
N GLU A 251 9.77 7.28 -9.97
CA GLU A 251 10.10 7.44 -11.40
C GLU A 251 9.51 6.30 -12.24
N LEU A 252 9.70 5.06 -11.80
CA LEU A 252 9.19 3.87 -12.49
C LEU A 252 7.66 3.77 -12.41
N SER A 253 7.04 4.27 -11.33
CA SER A 253 5.59 4.43 -11.26
C SER A 253 5.08 5.45 -12.29
N LEU A 254 5.77 6.58 -12.48
CA LEU A 254 5.43 7.55 -13.52
C LEU A 254 5.62 6.97 -14.94
N ASN A 255 6.61 6.09 -15.13
CA ASN A 255 6.77 5.32 -16.37
C ASN A 255 5.57 4.45 -16.71
N ALA A 256 4.68 4.12 -15.77
CA ALA A 256 3.45 3.41 -16.10
C ALA A 256 2.46 4.30 -16.87
N ILE A 257 2.59 5.63 -16.82
CA ILE A 257 1.59 6.58 -17.35
C ILE A 257 2.17 7.68 -18.24
N SER A 258 3.49 7.72 -18.41
CA SER A 258 4.18 8.68 -19.26
C SER A 258 5.44 8.06 -19.83
N SER A 259 5.77 8.39 -21.08
CA SER A 259 7.10 8.13 -21.64
C SER A 259 8.07 9.30 -21.38
N GLN A 260 7.56 10.44 -20.91
CA GLN A 260 8.36 11.60 -20.55
C GLN A 260 8.51 11.64 -19.03
N ILE A 261 9.68 11.26 -18.54
CA ILE A 261 9.94 11.15 -17.10
C ILE A 261 10.90 12.23 -16.65
N LEU A 262 10.42 13.03 -15.71
CA LEU A 262 11.20 13.97 -14.92
C LEU A 262 10.86 13.71 -13.44
N PRO A 263 11.86 13.75 -12.54
CA PRO A 263 11.63 13.66 -11.11
C PRO A 263 10.58 14.68 -10.68
N ILE A 264 9.53 14.22 -10.00
CA ILE A 264 8.44 15.10 -9.52
C ILE A 264 8.86 15.98 -8.34
N GLU A 265 10.00 15.68 -7.73
CA GLU A 265 10.60 16.52 -6.70
C GLU A 265 10.84 17.94 -7.26
N GLY A 266 10.30 18.95 -6.57
CA GLY A 266 10.42 20.35 -6.97
C GLY A 266 9.41 20.80 -8.03
N PHE A 267 8.46 19.97 -8.45
CA PHE A 267 7.36 20.43 -9.31
C PHE A 267 6.48 21.45 -8.56
N GLY A 268 6.00 22.46 -9.29
CA GLY A 268 4.97 23.36 -8.79
C GLY A 268 3.65 22.62 -8.61
N VAL A 269 2.80 23.06 -7.67
CA VAL A 269 1.44 22.53 -7.51
C VAL A 269 0.44 23.62 -7.88
N GLU A 270 -0.39 23.35 -8.89
CA GLU A 270 -1.41 24.29 -9.35
C GLU A 270 -2.80 23.87 -8.85
N ILE A 271 -3.47 24.82 -8.22
CA ILE A 271 -4.87 24.72 -7.82
C ILE A 271 -5.62 25.85 -8.52
N GLU A 272 -6.47 25.53 -9.49
CA GLU A 272 -7.28 26.54 -10.20
C GLU A 272 -8.19 27.29 -9.21
N GLU A 273 -8.30 28.62 -9.32
CA GLU A 273 -9.10 29.45 -8.39
C GLU A 273 -10.57 28.99 -8.29
N ALA A 274 -11.18 28.65 -9.43
CA ALA A 274 -12.54 28.12 -9.46
C ALA A 274 -12.67 26.79 -8.70
N LYS A 275 -11.64 25.94 -8.71
CA LYS A 275 -11.60 24.70 -7.94
C LYS A 275 -11.39 24.96 -6.45
N HIS A 276 -10.54 25.92 -6.09
CA HIS A 276 -10.38 26.32 -4.70
C HIS A 276 -11.71 26.84 -4.11
N GLY A 277 -12.44 27.66 -4.88
CA GLY A 277 -13.80 28.09 -4.54
C GLY A 277 -14.77 26.92 -4.38
N TYR A 278 -14.78 25.97 -5.33
CA TYR A 278 -15.63 24.77 -5.27
C TYR A 278 -15.30 23.82 -4.11
N LEU A 279 -14.01 23.64 -3.79
CA LEU A 279 -13.56 22.87 -2.63
C LEU A 279 -14.04 23.49 -1.32
N LYS A 280 -14.19 24.83 -1.26
CA LYS A 280 -14.75 25.55 -0.11
C LYS A 280 -16.28 25.58 -0.08
N SER A 281 -16.98 25.65 -1.22
CA SER A 281 -18.43 25.91 -1.26
C SER A 281 -19.35 24.68 -1.37
N ASP A 282 -18.95 23.61 -2.08
CA ASP A 282 -19.89 22.56 -2.53
C ASP A 282 -19.63 21.17 -1.92
N LYS A 283 -18.46 20.97 -1.30
CA LYS A 283 -18.09 19.74 -0.57
C LYS A 283 -18.10 19.92 0.96
N CYS A 284 -18.96 20.81 1.46
CA CYS A 284 -19.05 21.25 2.86
C CYS A 284 -18.99 20.11 3.89
N GLY A 285 -19.62 18.96 3.69
CA GLY A 285 -19.67 17.94 4.76
C GLY A 285 -18.34 17.30 5.17
N LYS A 286 -17.44 17.02 4.22
CA LYS A 286 -16.22 16.22 4.46
C LYS A 286 -14.94 17.05 4.49
N LEU A 287 -14.84 18.08 3.66
CA LEU A 287 -13.64 18.93 3.60
C LEU A 287 -13.60 19.98 4.73
N GLU A 288 -14.76 20.46 5.18
CA GLU A 288 -14.89 21.33 6.37
C GLU A 288 -14.47 20.57 7.63
N LYS A 289 -14.98 19.34 7.82
CA LYS A 289 -14.53 18.42 8.89
C LYS A 289 -13.06 18.03 8.80
N ALA A 290 -12.48 18.08 7.59
CA ALA A 290 -11.08 17.77 7.37
C ALA A 290 -10.13 18.94 7.66
N GLY A 291 -10.64 20.13 7.97
CA GLY A 291 -9.83 21.32 8.18
C GLY A 291 -9.26 21.92 6.89
N VAL A 292 -9.69 21.45 5.70
CA VAL A 292 -9.20 21.94 4.39
C VAL A 292 -9.62 23.39 4.16
N GLU A 293 -10.80 23.79 4.64
CA GLU A 293 -11.29 25.17 4.50
C GLU A 293 -10.37 26.19 5.19
N ALA A 294 -9.76 25.77 6.30
CA ALA A 294 -8.83 26.59 7.08
C ALA A 294 -7.49 26.79 6.38
N LEU A 295 -7.16 25.96 5.37
CA LEU A 295 -5.96 26.11 4.58
C LEU A 295 -6.19 27.15 3.47
N SER A 296 -5.20 28.01 3.30
CA SER A 296 -5.02 28.79 2.09
C SER A 296 -4.62 27.89 0.91
N LYS A 297 -4.76 28.43 -0.29
CA LYS A 297 -4.31 27.75 -1.51
C LYS A 297 -2.82 27.41 -1.47
N ASP A 298 -1.99 28.30 -0.93
CA ASP A 298 -0.54 28.10 -0.84
C ASP A 298 -0.20 27.00 0.19
N GLU A 299 -0.84 27.01 1.36
CA GLU A 299 -0.66 25.96 2.38
C GLU A 299 -1.09 24.58 1.85
N LEU A 300 -2.19 24.51 1.09
CA LEU A 300 -2.64 23.27 0.48
C LEU A 300 -1.69 22.80 -0.63
N ALA A 301 -1.17 23.73 -1.44
CA ALA A 301 -0.17 23.42 -2.46
C ALA A 301 1.13 22.89 -1.84
N ASP A 302 1.58 23.48 -0.72
CA ASP A 302 2.75 23.05 0.02
C ASP A 302 2.55 21.68 0.68
N LEU A 303 1.37 21.43 1.25
CA LEU A 303 1.01 20.11 1.80
C LEU A 303 1.04 19.02 0.72
N ILE A 304 0.44 19.30 -0.44
CA ILE A 304 0.47 18.35 -1.57
C ILE A 304 1.92 18.13 -2.02
N ARG A 305 2.72 19.19 -2.12
CA ARG A 305 4.13 19.09 -2.57
C ARG A 305 4.96 18.24 -1.61
N SER A 306 4.89 18.51 -0.30
CA SER A 306 5.56 17.70 0.72
C SER A 306 5.10 16.24 0.63
N LYS A 307 3.79 16.01 0.53
CA LYS A 307 3.27 14.63 0.48
C LYS A 307 3.69 13.87 -0.77
N VAL A 308 3.75 14.53 -1.93
CA VAL A 308 4.24 13.92 -3.18
C VAL A 308 5.72 13.54 -3.06
N SER A 309 6.54 14.37 -2.41
CA SER A 309 7.96 14.06 -2.18
C SER A 309 8.17 12.96 -1.12
N GLU A 310 7.21 12.76 -0.22
CA GLU A 310 7.33 11.89 0.95
C GLU A 310 6.43 10.64 0.88
N SER A 311 5.82 10.31 -0.25
CA SER A 311 4.93 9.15 -0.34
C SER A 311 4.87 8.55 -1.73
N TYR A 312 4.44 7.29 -1.81
CA TYR A 312 4.22 6.64 -3.08
C TYR A 312 2.94 7.15 -3.75
N ILE A 313 2.93 7.08 -5.08
CA ILE A 313 1.79 7.42 -5.91
C ILE A 313 1.01 6.16 -6.30
N TYR A 314 -0.31 6.28 -6.45
CA TYR A 314 -1.21 5.15 -6.72
C TYR A 314 -2.37 5.53 -7.64
N ASN A 315 -3.17 4.56 -8.11
CA ASN A 315 -4.20 4.77 -9.14
C ASN A 315 -3.67 5.56 -10.35
N LEU A 316 -2.59 5.06 -10.93
CA LEU A 316 -1.93 5.60 -12.10
C LEU A 316 -2.84 5.39 -13.32
N SER A 317 -3.05 6.42 -14.13
CA SER A 317 -3.81 6.32 -15.37
C SER A 317 -3.28 7.30 -16.40
N TYR A 318 -3.13 6.84 -17.64
CA TYR A 318 -3.01 7.72 -18.81
C TYR A 318 -4.35 7.79 -19.53
N LEU A 319 -4.82 8.98 -19.90
CA LEU A 319 -6.09 9.20 -20.60
C LEU A 319 -5.78 9.73 -22.02
N PRO A 320 -5.69 8.85 -23.03
CA PRO A 320 -5.26 9.24 -24.37
C PRO A 320 -6.15 10.31 -25.02
N GLU A 321 -7.46 10.28 -24.75
CA GLU A 321 -8.44 11.22 -25.31
C GLU A 321 -8.21 12.67 -24.86
N HIS A 322 -7.52 12.87 -23.74
CA HIS A 322 -7.23 14.19 -23.18
C HIS A 322 -5.72 14.45 -23.05
N ASP A 323 -4.87 13.48 -23.41
CA ASP A 323 -3.43 13.48 -23.15
C ASP A 323 -3.09 13.76 -21.68
N VAL A 324 -3.85 13.14 -20.76
CA VAL A 324 -3.71 13.38 -19.30
C VAL A 324 -3.11 12.16 -18.61
N SER A 325 -1.91 12.31 -18.07
CA SER A 325 -1.31 11.37 -17.11
C SER A 325 -1.69 11.80 -15.69
N LYS A 326 -2.32 10.92 -14.92
CA LYS A 326 -2.79 11.23 -13.57
C LYS A 326 -2.47 10.13 -12.58
N PHE A 327 -2.37 10.52 -11.32
CA PHE A 327 -2.19 9.64 -10.17
C PHE A 327 -2.83 10.25 -8.92
N ASN A 328 -2.90 9.47 -7.85
CA ASN A 328 -3.42 9.90 -6.57
C ASN A 328 -2.33 9.89 -5.49
N VAL A 329 -2.52 10.76 -4.50
CA VAL A 329 -1.81 10.74 -3.21
C VAL A 329 -2.81 10.87 -2.06
N MET A 330 -2.49 10.27 -0.90
CA MET A 330 -3.29 10.38 0.32
C MET A 330 -2.71 11.53 1.16
N LEU A 331 -3.48 12.57 1.43
CA LEU A 331 -3.08 13.66 2.32
C LEU A 331 -3.55 13.36 3.75
N GLU A 332 -2.73 13.72 4.74
CA GLU A 332 -3.08 13.69 6.17
C GLU A 332 -3.14 15.13 6.66
N ILE A 333 -4.36 15.64 6.87
CA ILE A 333 -4.58 17.03 7.25
C ILE A 333 -4.73 17.12 8.76
N PRO A 334 -3.84 17.84 9.47
CA PRO A 334 -3.94 18.00 10.91
C PRO A 334 -5.27 18.63 11.32
N ARG A 335 -5.85 18.15 12.43
CA ARG A 335 -7.06 18.76 12.98
C ARG A 335 -6.70 19.82 14.01
N VAL A 336 -7.50 20.89 14.05
CA VAL A 336 -7.35 22.00 15.00
C VAL A 336 -7.54 21.55 16.46
N ASP A 337 -8.33 20.50 16.68
CA ASP A 337 -8.61 19.92 18.01
C ASP A 337 -7.50 18.99 18.53
N GLY A 338 -6.41 18.80 17.78
CA GLY A 338 -5.31 17.90 18.15
C GLY A 338 -5.66 16.41 18.04
N GLY A 339 -6.83 16.07 17.49
CA GLY A 339 -7.20 14.68 17.19
C GLY A 339 -6.44 14.10 15.99
N TYR A 340 -6.73 12.84 15.65
CA TYR A 340 -6.13 12.18 14.49
C TYR A 340 -6.35 12.97 13.19
N PRO A 341 -5.34 13.05 12.30
CA PRO A 341 -5.48 13.76 11.03
C PRO A 341 -6.68 13.27 10.21
N THR A 342 -7.24 14.16 9.39
CA THR A 342 -8.23 13.75 8.41
C THR A 342 -7.55 13.35 7.11
N ARG A 343 -7.90 12.18 6.57
CA ARG A 343 -7.35 11.70 5.31
C ARG A 343 -8.18 12.14 4.12
N VAL A 344 -7.52 12.71 3.12
CA VAL A 344 -8.15 13.21 1.87
C VAL A 344 -7.35 12.71 0.68
N VAL A 345 -8.00 12.22 -0.36
CA VAL A 345 -7.31 11.80 -1.58
C VAL A 345 -7.23 12.98 -2.54
N ALA A 346 -6.03 13.35 -2.97
CA ALA A 346 -5.82 14.29 -4.06
C ALA A 346 -5.48 13.54 -5.35
N ALA A 347 -6.23 13.81 -6.41
CA ALA A 347 -5.92 13.34 -7.76
C ALA A 347 -5.18 14.45 -8.52
N LEU A 348 -3.98 14.13 -8.99
CA LEU A 348 -3.04 15.06 -9.60
C LEU A 348 -2.79 14.66 -11.04
N GLU A 349 -2.73 15.65 -11.92
CA GLU A 349 -2.21 15.51 -13.28
C GLU A 349 -0.72 15.81 -13.31
N TYR A 350 0.04 14.93 -13.95
CA TYR A 350 1.47 15.05 -14.15
C TYR A 350 1.78 15.80 -15.45
N LYS A 351 2.34 17.01 -15.35
CA LYS A 351 2.69 17.86 -16.51
C LYS A 351 4.21 18.07 -16.58
N PRO A 352 4.98 17.09 -17.09
CA PRO A 352 6.44 17.14 -17.04
C PRO A 352 7.05 18.34 -17.78
N LYS A 353 6.50 18.71 -18.95
CA LYS A 353 6.98 19.85 -19.76
C LYS A 353 6.91 21.19 -19.02
N GLU A 354 5.91 21.33 -18.16
CA GLU A 354 5.65 22.54 -17.37
C GLU A 354 6.26 22.45 -15.96
N LYS A 355 6.80 21.29 -15.58
CA LYS A 355 7.25 20.96 -14.21
C LYS A 355 6.17 21.26 -13.17
N LEU A 356 4.94 20.83 -13.48
CA LEU A 356 3.73 21.15 -12.71
C LEU A 356 2.92 19.89 -12.37
N LEU A 357 2.32 19.89 -11.19
CA LEU A 357 1.26 18.99 -10.77
C LEU A 357 -0.04 19.79 -10.67
N ARG A 358 -1.02 19.49 -11.53
CA ARG A 358 -2.32 20.18 -11.49
C ARG A 358 -3.32 19.38 -10.68
N VAL A 359 -3.99 20.00 -9.71
CA VAL A 359 -5.04 19.34 -8.93
C VAL A 359 -6.30 19.15 -9.80
N ILE A 360 -6.68 17.89 -10.01
CA ILE A 360 -7.89 17.52 -10.74
C ILE A 360 -9.08 17.55 -9.78
N THR A 361 -8.99 16.80 -8.68
CA THR A 361 -10.05 16.68 -7.67
C THR A 361 -9.49 16.25 -6.31
N MET A 362 -10.25 16.53 -5.25
CA MET A 362 -9.98 16.06 -3.89
C MET A 362 -11.25 15.46 -3.28
N HIS A 363 -11.15 14.35 -2.53
CA HIS A 363 -12.32 13.65 -1.96
C HIS A 363 -12.05 12.86 -0.69
#